data_AF-A0A6G2DFK3-F1
#
_entry.id   AF-A0A6G2DFK3-F1
#
_cell.length_a   1.000
_cell.length_b   1.000
_cell.length_c   1.000
_cell.angle_alpha   90.00
_cell.angle_beta   90.00
_cell.angle_gamma   90.00
#
_symmetry.space_group_name_H-M   'P 1'
#
loop_
_entity.id
_entity.type
_entity.pdbx_description
1 polymer ?
#
loop_
_entity_poly.entity_id
_entity_poly.type
_entity_poly.pdbx_seq_one_letter_code
_entity_poly.pdbx_strand_id
1 'polypeptide(L)'
;EIGVVPLLTNEEEKELALAVEAGDIEAKQRLAEANLRLVVSIAKRYVGRGMQFLDLIQEGNMGLMKAVDKFDYSKGFKFSTYATWWIRQAITRAIA
;
A
#
# COMPACT_ATOMS: atom_id res chain seq x y z
N GLU A 1 -10.68 10.49 6.63
CA GLU A 1 -10.10 9.96 7.88
C GLU A 1 -9.58 8.54 7.64
N ILE A 2 -8.26 8.31 7.68
CA ILE A 2 -7.65 6.99 7.39
C ILE A 2 -8.02 5.91 8.44
N GLY A 3 -8.50 6.33 9.62
CA GLY A 3 -8.89 5.42 10.71
C GLY A 3 -10.26 4.76 10.55
N VAL A 4 -11.06 5.15 9.57
CA VAL A 4 -12.47 4.72 9.44
C VAL A 4 -12.61 3.48 8.55
N VAL A 5 -11.63 3.19 7.68
CA VAL A 5 -11.70 2.03 6.77
C VAL A 5 -11.38 0.74 7.55
N PRO A 6 -12.28 -0.25 7.55
CA PRO A 6 -12.04 -1.53 8.21
C PRO A 6 -10.91 -2.30 7.53
N LEU A 7 -10.26 -3.19 8.29
CA LEU A 7 -9.26 -4.10 7.73
C LEU A 7 -9.95 -5.14 6.86
N LEU A 8 -9.38 -5.41 5.68
CA LEU A 8 -9.87 -6.46 4.79
C LEU A 8 -9.59 -7.83 5.39
N THR A 9 -10.54 -8.74 5.23
CA THR A 9 -10.32 -10.18 5.38
C THR A 9 -9.49 -10.73 4.22
N ASN A 10 -8.94 -11.94 4.36
CA ASN A 10 -8.17 -12.56 3.27
C ASN A 10 -9.06 -12.83 2.03
N GLU A 11 -10.35 -13.12 2.23
CA GLU A 11 -11.30 -13.34 1.13
C GLU A 11 -11.59 -12.04 0.38
N GLU A 12 -11.87 -10.95 1.10
CA GLU A 12 -12.05 -9.63 0.47
C GLU A 12 -10.77 -9.15 -0.25
N GLU A 13 -9.60 -9.38 0.33
CA GLU A 13 -8.32 -9.05 -0.31
C GLU A 13 -8.14 -9.81 -1.63
N LYS A 14 -8.52 -11.10 -1.65
CA LYS A 14 -8.51 -11.91 -2.88
C LYS A 14 -9.47 -11.36 -3.92
N GLU A 15 -10.72 -11.10 -3.54
CA GLU A 15 -11.75 -10.60 -4.45
C GLU A 15 -11.34 -9.27 -5.08
N LEU A 16 -10.84 -8.34 -4.26
CA LEU A 16 -10.35 -7.06 -4.75
C LEU A 16 -9.13 -7.22 -5.65
N ALA A 17 -8.18 -8.09 -5.31
CA ALA A 17 -7.02 -8.33 -6.17
C ALA A 17 -7.41 -8.88 -7.56
N LEU A 18 -8.35 -9.83 -7.61
CA LEU A 18 -8.86 -10.37 -8.88
C LEU A 18 -9.61 -9.30 -9.70
N ALA A 19 -10.40 -8.45 -9.04
CA ALA A 19 -11.08 -7.34 -9.71
C ALA A 19 -10.09 -6.29 -10.25
N VAL A 20 -9.02 -6.00 -9.50
CA VAL A 20 -7.93 -5.11 -9.95
C VAL A 20 -7.24 -5.68 -11.20
N GLU A 21 -6.95 -6.98 -11.24
CA GLU A 21 -6.39 -7.64 -12.43
C GLU A 21 -7.33 -7.53 -13.65
N ALA A 22 -8.65 -7.53 -13.43
CA ALA A 22 -9.66 -7.31 -14.46
C ALA A 22 -9.81 -5.84 -14.88
N GLY A 23 -9.07 -4.91 -14.27
CA GLY A 23 -9.09 -3.48 -14.59
C GLY A 23 -10.10 -2.65 -13.80
N ASP A 24 -10.66 -3.19 -12.71
CA ASP A 24 -11.59 -2.46 -11.86
C ASP A 24 -10.89 -1.36 -11.04
N ILE A 25 -11.22 -0.10 -11.38
CA ILE A 25 -10.65 1.09 -10.77
C ILE A 25 -11.15 1.28 -9.33
N GLU A 26 -12.40 0.90 -9.04
CA GLU A 26 -12.98 1.01 -7.70
C GLU A 26 -12.34 -0.02 -6.77
N ALA A 27 -12.13 -1.25 -7.25
CA ALA A 27 -11.41 -2.28 -6.51
C ALA A 27 -9.98 -1.84 -6.18
N LYS A 28 -9.29 -1.21 -7.13
CA LYS A 28 -7.94 -0.64 -6.94
C LYS A 28 -7.94 0.40 -5.84
N GLN A 29 -8.90 1.32 -5.85
CA GLN A 29 -9.02 2.35 -4.84
C GLN A 29 -9.33 1.76 -3.47
N ARG A 30 -10.29 0.83 -3.37
CA ARG A 30 -10.66 0.17 -2.11
C ARG A 30 -9.50 -0.64 -1.52
N LEU A 31 -8.75 -1.37 -2.34
CA LEU A 31 -7.57 -2.11 -1.89
C LEU A 31 -6.46 -1.17 -1.38
N ALA A 32 -6.24 -0.04 -2.06
CA ALA A 32 -5.29 0.97 -1.60
C ALA A 32 -5.74 1.64 -0.28
N GLU A 33 -6.99 2.07 -0.20
CA GLU A 33 -7.56 2.77 0.97
C GLU A 33 -7.49 1.92 2.25
N ALA A 34 -7.82 0.63 2.15
CA ALA A 34 -7.70 -0.32 3.26
C ALA A 34 -6.26 -0.46 3.80
N ASN A 35 -5.25 -0.13 2.98
CA ASN A 35 -3.84 -0.28 3.29
C ASN A 35 -3.11 1.05 3.58
N LEU A 36 -3.80 2.19 3.61
CA LEU A 36 -3.17 3.47 3.96
C LEU A 36 -2.54 3.48 5.37
N ARG A 37 -3.13 2.74 6.32
CA ARG A 37 -2.57 2.57 7.68
C ARG A 37 -1.20 1.89 7.66
N LEU A 38 -0.99 0.95 6.73
CA LEU A 38 0.30 0.29 6.55
C LEU A 38 1.37 1.30 6.13
N VAL A 39 1.06 2.18 5.17
CA VAL A 39 1.98 3.23 4.71
C VAL A 39 2.41 4.12 5.87
N VAL A 40 1.45 4.64 6.64
CA VAL A 40 1.73 5.47 7.82
C VAL A 40 2.63 4.73 8.81
N SER A 41 2.37 3.45 9.08
CA SER A 41 3.17 2.65 10.02
C SER A 41 4.62 2.43 9.55
N ILE A 42 4.85 2.33 8.23
CA ILE A 42 6.18 2.17 7.65
C ILE A 42 6.90 3.52 7.61
N ALA A 43 6.25 4.58 7.13
CA ALA A 43 6.81 5.93 7.01
C ALA A 43 7.30 6.49 8.34
N LYS A 44 6.61 6.17 9.46
CA LYS A 44 7.05 6.55 10.81
C LYS A 44 8.49 6.14 11.13
N ARG A 45 9.01 5.06 10.55
CA ARG A 45 10.39 4.57 10.77
C ARG A 45 11.46 5.40 10.05
N TYR A 46 11.05 6.27 9.13
CA TYR A 46 11.94 7.10 8.30
C TYR A 46 11.89 8.59 8.68
N VAL A 47 11.08 8.97 9.68
CA VAL A 47 11.03 10.34 10.20
C VAL A 47 12.40 10.75 10.72
N GLY A 48 12.76 12.02 10.51
CA GLY A 48 14.05 12.58 10.93
C GLY A 48 15.21 12.29 9.98
N ARG A 49 14.96 11.70 8.81
CA ARG A 49 15.98 11.40 7.78
C ARG A 49 16.01 12.42 6.64
N GLY A 50 15.77 13.70 6.93
CA GLY A 50 15.87 14.78 5.93
C GLY A 50 14.61 15.05 5.09
N MET A 51 13.48 14.39 5.37
CA MET A 51 12.20 14.61 4.71
C MET A 51 11.06 14.70 5.75
N GLN A 52 10.05 15.54 5.48
CA GLN A 52 8.91 15.72 6.38
C GLN A 52 8.03 14.46 6.40
N PHE A 53 7.32 14.24 7.51
CA PHE A 53 6.53 13.02 7.69
C PHE A 53 5.40 12.87 6.66
N LEU A 54 4.75 13.97 6.28
CA LEU A 54 3.70 13.95 5.26
C LEU A 54 4.27 13.58 3.88
N ASP A 55 5.45 14.08 3.53
CA ASP A 55 6.10 13.75 2.26
C ASP A 55 6.49 12.26 2.21
N LEU A 56 7.02 11.71 3.32
CA LEU A 56 7.29 10.27 3.44
C LEU A 56 6.03 9.42 3.24
N ILE A 57 4.87 9.89 3.73
CA ILE A 57 3.59 9.23 3.50
C ILE A 57 3.20 9.29 2.02
N GLN A 58 3.37 10.44 1.35
CA GLN A 58 3.05 10.57 -0.07
C GLN A 58 3.92 9.65 -0.94
N GLU A 59 5.22 9.62 -0.66
CA GLU A 59 6.16 8.69 -1.33
C GLU A 59 5.79 7.23 -1.07
N GLY A 60 5.45 6.90 0.17
CA GLY A 60 4.94 5.58 0.53
C GLY A 60 3.63 5.22 -0.17
N ASN A 61 2.71 6.17 -0.33
CA ASN A 61 1.45 5.97 -1.06
C ASN A 61 1.71 5.68 -2.54
N MET A 62 2.67 6.36 -3.17
CA MET A 62 3.08 6.04 -4.55
C MET A 62 3.67 4.62 -4.65
N GLY A 63 4.42 4.18 -3.63
CA GLY A 63 4.86 2.80 -3.50
C GLY A 63 3.69 1.81 -3.35
N LEU A 64 2.70 2.13 -2.52
CA LEU A 64 1.50 1.32 -2.34
C LEU A 64 0.71 1.17 -3.64
N MET A 65 0.50 2.25 -4.40
CA MET A 65 -0.22 2.18 -5.68
C MET A 65 0.47 1.25 -6.67
N LYS A 66 1.81 1.28 -6.73
CA LYS A 66 2.58 0.32 -7.54
C LYS A 66 2.44 -1.12 -7.06
N ALA A 67 2.31 -1.32 -5.74
CA ALA A 67 2.06 -2.65 -5.19
C ALA A 67 0.68 -3.16 -5.61
N VAL A 68 -0.36 -2.31 -5.54
CA VAL A 68 -1.72 -2.66 -6.00
C VAL A 68 -1.72 -3.05 -7.47
N ASP A 69 -1.03 -2.29 -8.32
CA ASP A 69 -0.96 -2.54 -9.76
C ASP A 69 -0.25 -3.83 -10.16
N LYS A 70 0.59 -4.38 -9.28
CA LYS A 70 1.47 -5.51 -9.59
C LYS A 70 1.24 -6.73 -8.70
N PHE A 71 0.31 -6.63 -7.78
CA PHE A 71 0.05 -7.71 -6.86
C PHE A 71 -0.63 -8.86 -7.60
N ASP A 72 -0.12 -10.06 -7.34
CA ASP A 72 -0.61 -11.30 -7.92
C ASP A 72 -0.99 -12.21 -6.76
N TYR A 73 -2.30 -12.37 -6.54
CA TYR A 73 -2.81 -13.16 -5.42
C TYR A 73 -2.57 -14.67 -5.62
N SER A 74 -2.36 -15.13 -6.85
CA SER A 74 -2.15 -16.56 -7.15
C SER A 74 -0.89 -17.13 -6.49
N LYS A 75 0.05 -16.24 -6.10
CA LYS A 75 1.29 -16.60 -5.40
C LYS A 75 1.11 -16.97 -3.92
N GLY A 76 -0.09 -16.78 -3.36
CA GLY A 76 -0.42 -17.24 -2.01
C GLY A 76 0.19 -16.42 -0.86
N PHE A 77 0.67 -15.20 -1.13
CA PHE A 77 1.15 -14.28 -0.12
C PHE A 77 0.13 -13.17 0.15
N LYS A 78 0.04 -12.72 1.40
CA LYS A 78 -0.78 -11.55 1.76
C LYS A 78 -0.28 -10.29 1.06
N PHE A 79 -1.20 -9.43 0.64
CA PHE A 79 -0.91 -8.15 0.00
C PHE A 79 0.01 -7.27 0.86
N SER A 80 -0.26 -7.18 2.16
CA SER A 80 0.55 -6.38 3.10
C SER A 80 2.05 -6.74 3.09
N THR A 81 2.39 -8.01 2.91
CA THR A 81 3.78 -8.48 2.77
C THR A 81 4.41 -7.91 1.50
N TYR A 82 3.71 -8.01 0.38
CA TYR A 82 4.16 -7.50 -0.92
C TYR A 82 4.28 -5.97 -0.94
N ALA A 83 3.24 -5.28 -0.44
CA ALA A 83 3.17 -3.83 -0.37
C ALA A 83 4.29 -3.23 0.50
N THR A 84 4.67 -3.90 1.59
CA THR A 84 5.73 -3.43 2.48
C THR A 84 7.05 -3.19 1.73
N TRP A 85 7.40 -4.05 0.76
CA TRP A 85 8.62 -3.87 -0.03
C TRP A 85 8.55 -2.61 -0.90
N TRP A 86 7.47 -2.44 -1.65
CA TRP A 86 7.27 -1.27 -2.52
C TRP A 86 7.21 0.05 -1.76
N ILE A 87 6.53 0.07 -0.61
CA ILE A 87 6.45 1.26 0.25
C ILE A 87 7.84 1.65 0.75
N ARG A 88 8.62 0.68 1.27
CA ARG A 88 9.99 0.95 1.73
C ARG A 88 10.89 1.40 0.60
N GLN A 89 10.77 0.78 -0.58
CA GLN A 89 11.57 1.13 -1.75
C GLN A 89 11.29 2.58 -2.17
N ALA A 90 10.02 2.98 -2.27
CA ALA A 90 9.64 4.33 -2.65
C ALA A 90 10.18 5.37 -1.66
N ILE A 91 9.96 5.15 -0.36
CA ILE A 91 10.45 6.05 0.70
C ILE A 91 11.99 6.14 0.67
N THR A 92 12.68 5.00 0.58
CA THR A 92 14.16 4.98 0.58
C THR A 92 14.72 5.72 -0.63
N ARG A 93 14.09 5.58 -1.80
CA ARG A 93 14.50 6.29 -3.01
C ARG A 93 14.29 7.80 -2.90
N ALA A 94 13.25 8.24 -2.19
CA ALA A 94 12.92 9.66 -2.08
C ALA A 94 13.83 10.44 -1.12
N ILE A 95 14.47 9.75 -0.17
CA ILE A 95 15.39 10.35 0.81
C ILE A 95 16.88 10.13 0.47
N ALA A 96 17.17 9.39 -0.61
CA ALA A 96 18.52 9.15 -1.12
C ALA A 96 18.92 10.22 -2.12
#